data_AF-A0A534S804-F1
#
_entry.id   AF-A0A534S804-F1
#
_cell.length_a   1.000
_cell.length_b   1.000
_cell.length_c   1.000
_cell.angle_alpha   90.00
_cell.angle_beta   90.00
_cell.angle_gamma   90.00
#
_symmetry.space_group_name_H-M   'P 1'
#
loop_
_entity.id
_entity.type
_entity.pdbx_description
1 polymer ?
#
loop_
_entity_poly.entity_id
_entity_poly.type
_entity_poly.pdbx_seq_one_letter_code
_entity_poly.pdbx_strand_id
1 'polypeptide(L)' 'MFGLGVPELMVILVIALVIFGPSKLPQIGSGLGKAIRDFKKGVTGGEDDEANNKDAKKENSKDLPR' A
#
# COMPACT_ATOMS: atom_id res chain seq x y z
N MET A 1 -21.69 -0.47 -25.14
CA MET A 1 -20.56 -0.59 -26.08
C MET A 1 -19.33 0.18 -25.55
N PHE A 2 -18.73 -0.30 -24.47
CA PHE A 2 -17.35 -0.03 -24.01
C PHE A 2 -17.24 -0.77 -22.68
N GLY A 3 -17.12 -2.09 -22.74
CA GLY A 3 -16.80 -2.88 -21.56
C GLY A 3 -15.34 -2.65 -21.30
N LEU A 4 -14.99 -1.70 -20.44
CA LEU A 4 -13.63 -1.60 -19.91
C LEU A 4 -13.33 -2.90 -19.17
N GLY A 5 -12.75 -3.85 -19.90
CA GLY A 5 -12.37 -5.12 -19.35
C GLY A 5 -11.12 -4.98 -18.51
N VAL A 6 -10.82 -6.04 -17.77
CA VAL A 6 -9.53 -6.21 -17.12
C VAL A 6 -8.35 -6.00 -18.10
N PRO A 7 -8.41 -6.43 -19.39
CA PRO A 7 -7.31 -6.21 -20.34
C PRO A 7 -7.03 -4.72 -20.64
N GLU A 8 -8.06 -3.93 -20.92
CA GLU A 8 -7.91 -2.50 -21.20
C GLU A 8 -7.35 -1.75 -19.99
N LEU A 9 -7.82 -2.11 -18.80
CA LEU A 9 -7.35 -1.50 -17.55
C LEU A 9 -5.88 -1.85 -17.26
N MET A 10 -5.44 -3.06 -17.62
CA MET A 10 -4.04 -3.47 -17.57
C MET A 10 -3.15 -2.65 -18.53
N VAL A 11 -3.60 -2.40 -19.76
CA VAL A 11 -2.83 -1.57 -20.71
C VAL A 11 -2.66 -0.15 -20.18
N ILE A 12 -3.72 0.45 -19.65
CA ILE A 12 -3.67 1.78 -19.05
C ILE A 12 -2.73 1.79 -17.83
N LEU A 13 -2.80 0.76 -16.98
CA LEU A 13 -1.91 0.60 -15.83
C LEU A 13 -0.44 0.55 -16.25
N VAL A 14 -0.11 -0.22 -17.30
CA VAL A 14 1.26 -0.31 -17.81
C VAL A 14 1.75 1.05 -18.29
N ILE A 15 0.94 1.80 -19.04
CA ILE A 15 1.32 3.16 -19.49
C ILE A 15 1.53 4.10 -18.30
N ALA A 16 0.62 4.07 -17.31
CA ALA A 16 0.76 4.86 -16.09
C ALA A 16 2.04 4.48 -15.31
N LEU A 17 2.39 3.20 -15.27
CA LEU A 17 3.61 2.70 -14.64
C LEU A 17 4.88 3.13 -15.36
N VAL A 18 4.85 3.28 -16.68
CA VAL A 18 5.99 3.82 -17.43
C VAL A 18 6.21 5.30 -17.11
N ILE A 19 5.13 6.07 -16.97
CA ILE A 19 5.21 7.51 -16.68
C ILE A 19 5.59 7.77 -15.21
N PHE A 20 4.90 7.13 -14.27
CA PHE A 20 5.08 7.38 -12.84
C PHE A 20 6.13 6.47 -12.18
N GLY A 21 6.43 5.34 -12.79
CA GLY A 21 7.30 4.29 -12.24
C GLY A 21 6.55 3.33 -11.29
N PRO A 22 6.91 2.03 -11.27
CA PRO A 22 6.30 1.02 -10.38
C PRO A 22 6.52 1.30 -8.90
N SER A 23 7.58 2.02 -8.53
CA SER A 23 7.86 2.38 -7.15
C SER A 23 6.93 3.44 -6.57
N LYS A 24 6.24 4.23 -7.41
CA LYS A 24 5.34 5.29 -6.92
C LYS A 24 3.96 4.78 -6.51
N LEU A 25 3.46 3.71 -7.13
CA LEU A 25 2.20 3.08 -6.71
C LEU A 25 2.19 2.63 -5.24
N PRO A 26 3.17 1.85 -4.74
CA PRO A 26 3.20 1.45 -3.33
C PRO A 26 3.45 2.65 -2.41
N GLN A 27 4.28 3.62 -2.81
CA GLN A 27 4.54 4.81 -2.01
C GLN A 27 3.26 5.63 -1.76
N ILE A 28 2.46 5.85 -2.80
CA ILE A 28 1.17 6.55 -2.71
C ILE A 28 0.13 5.66 -2.01
N GLY A 29 0.12 4.37 -2.31
CA GLY A 29 -0.79 3.38 -1.73
C GLY A 29 -0.63 3.21 -0.22
N SER A 30 0.60 3.22 0.31
CA SER A 30 0.84 3.16 1.76
C SER A 30 0.28 4.40 2.48
N GLY A 31 0.41 5.59 1.87
CA GLY A 31 -0.15 6.83 2.41
C GLY A 31 -1.68 6.85 2.39
N LEU A 32 -2.27 6.54 1.23
CA LEU A 32 -3.72 6.43 1.06
C LEU A 32 -4.31 5.33 1.95
N GLY A 33 -3.67 4.16 2.04
CA GLY A 33 -4.13 3.05 2.85
C GLY A 33 -4.15 3.39 4.33
N LYS A 34 -3.14 4.11 4.82
CA LYS A 34 -3.13 4.63 6.20
C LYS A 34 -4.26 5.63 6.43
N ALA A 35 -4.45 6.59 5.52
CA ALA A 35 -5.52 7.58 5.60
C ALA A 35 -6.91 6.94 5.58
N ILE A 36 -7.15 5.96 4.69
CA ILE A 36 -8.41 5.22 4.62
C ILE A 36 -8.64 4.39 5.89
N ARG A 37 -7.59 3.77 6.43
CA ARG A 37 -7.67 3.01 7.70
C ARG A 37 -8.04 3.93 8.85
N ASP A 38 -7.41 5.09 8.96
CA ASP A 38 -7.68 6.04 10.04
C ASP A 38 -9.06 6.70 9.86
N PHE A 39 -9.48 6.97 8.62
CA PHE A 39 -10.84 7.43 8.29
C PHE A 39 -11.90 6.39 8.68
N LYS A 40 -11.70 5.10 8.32
CA LYS A 40 -12.60 4.01 8.70
C LYS A 40 -12.70 3.87 10.22
N LYS A 41 -11.59 3.96 10.95
CA LYS A 41 -11.59 3.91 12.43
C LYS A 41 -12.43 5.03 13.05
N GLY A 42 -12.31 6.26 12.52
CA GLY A 42 -13.07 7.41 13.01
C GLY A 42 -14.58 7.32 12.69
N VAL A 43 -14.94 6.75 11.54
CA VAL A 43 -16.34 6.62 11.11
C VAL A 43 -17.04 5.42 11.75
N THR A 44 -16.36 4.30 11.96
CA THR A 44 -16.94 3.06 12.52
C THR A 44 -16.97 3.03 14.06
N GLY A 45 -16.42 4.03 14.75
CA GLY A 45 -16.56 4.10 16.21
C GLY A 45 -15.71 3.10 16.99
N GLY A 46 -14.48 2.83 16.51
CA GLY A 46 -13.42 2.31 17.38
C GLY A 46 -13.33 0.80 17.66
N GLU A 47 -14.07 -0.08 16.96
CA GLU A 47 -14.07 -1.53 17.28
C GLU A 47 -13.53 -2.47 16.17
N ASP A 48 -12.58 -2.04 15.33
CA ASP A 48 -11.87 -2.95 14.40
C ASP A 48 -10.35 -2.79 14.52
N ASP A 49 -9.77 -3.60 15.41
CA ASP A 49 -8.36 -3.59 15.79
C ASP A 49 -7.39 -4.27 14.79
N GLU A 50 -6.14 -3.78 14.82
CA GLU A 50 -4.90 -4.56 14.68
C GLU A 50 -4.55 -5.38 13.42
N ALA A 51 -4.68 -4.83 12.21
CA ALA A 51 -3.93 -5.38 11.06
C ALA A 51 -2.48 -4.82 10.98
N ASN A 52 -1.54 -5.62 11.48
CA ASN A 52 -0.12 -5.75 11.09
C ASN A 52 0.80 -4.51 11.02
N ASN A 53 1.58 -4.34 12.08
CA ASN A 53 2.91 -3.71 12.05
C ASN A 53 3.96 -4.83 12.21
N LYS A 54 4.38 -5.46 11.11
CA LYS A 54 5.39 -6.54 11.13
C LYS A 54 6.52 -6.37 10.11
N ASP A 55 6.83 -5.18 9.61
CA ASP A 55 7.96 -5.03 8.69
C ASP A 55 8.74 -3.74 8.96
N ALA A 56 9.72 -3.82 9.87
CA ALA A 56 10.90 -2.93 9.96
C ALA A 56 11.90 -3.27 11.08
N LYS A 57 11.69 -4.30 11.93
CA LYS A 57 12.67 -4.67 12.99
C LYS A 57 13.39 -5.98 12.66
N LYS A 58 14.33 -5.94 11.70
CA LYS A 58 15.28 -7.06 11.51
C LYS A 58 16.63 -6.68 10.88
N GLU A 59 17.29 -5.61 11.35
CA GLU A 59 18.70 -5.34 10.97
C GLU A 59 19.55 -4.72 12.10
N ASN A 60 19.43 -5.20 13.36
CA ASN A 60 20.42 -4.77 14.37
C ASN A 60 20.73 -5.82 15.44
N SER A 61 20.98 -7.07 15.04
CA SER A 61 21.37 -8.14 15.98
C SER A 61 22.46 -9.05 15.42
N LYS A 62 23.54 -8.48 14.87
CA LYS A 62 24.75 -9.26 14.56
C LYS A 62 26.07 -8.73 15.12
N ASP A 63 26.10 -7.55 15.74
CA ASP A 63 27.32 -7.04 16.36
C ASP A 63 27.18 -7.00 17.88
N LEU A 64 27.37 -8.16 18.51
CA LEU A 64 27.77 -8.22 19.92
C LEU A 64 29.13 -8.92 19.99
N PRO A 65 30.22 -8.21 20.34
CA PRO A 65 31.51 -8.82 20.62
C PRO A 65 31.40 -9.60 21.95
N ARG A 66 31.82 -10.87 21.95
CA ARG A 66 32.15 -11.61 23.17
C ARG A 66 33.66 -11.73 23.27
#